data_AF-A0A358NAY4-F1
#
_entry.id   AF-A0A358NAY4-F1
#
_cell.length_a   1.000
_cell.length_b   1.000
_cell.length_c   1.000
_cell.angle_alpha   90.00
_cell.angle_beta   90.00
_cell.angle_gamma   90.00
#
_symmetry.space_group_name_H-M   'P 1'
#
loop_
_entity.id
_entity.type
_entity.pdbx_description
1 polymer ?
#
loop_
_entity_poly.entity_id
_entity_poly.type
_entity_poly.pdbx_seq_one_letter_code
_entity_poly.pdbx_strand_id
1 'polypeptide(L)'
;MSGGNAEQQRPADEQADEQASVAPPRRAKDQKAWYSEGLRFECTQCGACCSGEPGYVWVDEAEISAMADEMNMSVDAFQHKFVRDLGYDKSLLEYPDGDCILLDPETRKCTVYEARPIQCRTWPFWDSTLKKKKDWKETCEACPGAGKGKLYTFEQIEVARKEKSV
;
A
#
# COMPACT_ATOMS: atom_id res chain seq x y z
N MET A 1 3.17 -12.02 95.08
CA MET A 1 4.26 -12.70 94.35
C MET A 1 4.31 -12.02 92.99
N SER A 2 5.07 -10.93 92.85
CA SER A 2 6.49 -10.92 92.46
C SER A 2 6.61 -11.34 91.00
N GLY A 3 6.68 -10.42 90.03
CA GLY A 3 7.87 -9.67 89.56
C GLY A 3 7.68 -9.52 88.04
N GLY A 4 7.93 -8.39 87.37
CA GLY A 4 9.24 -7.82 87.01
C GLY A 4 9.99 -8.74 86.02
N ASN A 5 10.66 -8.32 84.94
CA ASN A 5 10.95 -7.04 84.28
C ASN A 5 11.76 -7.39 82.99
N ALA A 6 12.05 -6.38 82.16
CA ALA A 6 13.15 -6.29 81.17
C ALA A 6 12.98 -7.03 79.81
N GLU A 7 13.07 -6.44 78.61
CA GLU A 7 13.85 -5.32 78.02
C GLU A 7 15.01 -5.80 77.12
N GLN A 8 14.97 -5.30 75.85
CA GLN A 8 16.07 -5.05 74.90
C GLN A 8 16.79 -6.22 74.17
N GLN A 9 16.72 -6.21 72.81
CA GLN A 9 17.79 -5.70 71.92
C GLN A 9 17.45 -5.83 70.40
N ARG A 10 17.75 -4.76 69.63
CA ARG A 10 17.91 -4.68 68.16
C ARG A 10 19.38 -4.99 67.80
N PRO A 11 19.75 -5.42 66.57
CA PRO A 11 19.95 -4.55 65.38
C PRO A 11 19.50 -5.22 64.04
N ALA A 12 19.00 -4.47 63.04
CA ALA A 12 19.64 -3.76 61.91
C ALA A 12 19.85 -4.64 60.66
N ASP A 13 19.69 -3.99 59.50
CA ASP A 13 20.04 -4.44 58.15
C ASP A 13 18.97 -5.36 57.49
N GLU A 14 18.44 -5.14 56.28
CA GLU A 14 18.86 -4.30 55.16
C GLU A 14 17.84 -4.46 54.00
N GLN A 15 17.75 -3.45 53.12
CA GLN A 15 17.09 -3.40 51.79
C GLN A 15 15.54 -3.38 51.74
N ALA A 16 14.86 -2.24 51.50
CA ALA A 16 14.84 -1.34 50.33
C ALA A 16 14.00 -1.84 49.15
N ASP A 17 13.02 -0.98 48.79
CA ASP A 17 12.40 -0.73 47.49
C ASP A 17 12.07 -1.88 46.52
N GLU A 18 10.79 -1.97 46.15
CA GLU A 18 10.38 -1.69 44.77
C GLU A 18 8.84 -1.51 44.72
N GLN A 19 8.40 -0.26 44.73
CA GLN A 19 7.03 0.10 44.34
C GLN A 19 6.87 -0.18 42.85
N ALA A 20 6.32 -1.35 42.50
CA ALA A 20 5.82 -1.60 41.15
C ALA A 20 4.55 -0.76 40.92
N SER A 21 4.76 0.51 40.55
CA SER A 21 3.72 1.34 39.96
C SER A 21 3.22 0.67 38.69
N VAL A 22 2.02 0.09 38.76
CA VAL A 22 1.35 -0.46 37.59
C VAL A 22 0.95 0.73 36.72
N ALA A 23 1.81 1.05 35.76
CA ALA A 23 1.51 2.03 34.74
C ALA A 23 0.21 1.61 34.03
N PRO A 24 -0.81 2.49 33.92
CA PRO A 24 -2.02 2.14 33.21
C PRO A 24 -1.67 1.79 31.76
N PRO A 25 -2.37 0.85 31.12
CA PRO A 25 -2.09 0.47 29.75
C PRO A 25 -2.13 1.74 28.90
N ARG A 26 -1.01 2.04 28.23
CA ARG A 26 -0.92 3.15 27.30
C ARG A 26 -1.97 2.89 26.23
N ARG A 27 -3.09 3.61 26.28
CA ARG A 27 -4.05 3.66 25.18
C ARG A 27 -3.23 4.02 23.94
N ALA A 28 -3.17 3.11 22.97
CA ALA A 28 -2.67 3.45 21.65
C ALA A 28 -3.46 4.68 21.22
N LYS A 29 -2.81 5.84 21.16
CA LYS A 29 -3.42 7.02 20.56
C LYS A 29 -3.77 6.59 19.15
N ASP A 30 -5.03 6.70 18.78
CA ASP A 30 -5.52 6.56 17.40
C ASP A 30 -4.68 7.50 16.53
N GLN A 31 -3.56 7.02 16.00
CA GLN A 31 -2.74 7.78 15.09
C GLN A 31 -3.47 7.74 13.75
N LYS A 32 -4.40 8.70 13.59
CA LYS A 32 -5.09 8.95 12.33
C LYS A 32 -4.02 9.00 11.23
N ALA A 33 -4.21 8.23 10.16
CA ALA A 33 -3.28 8.20 9.05
C ALA A 33 -3.03 9.64 8.54
N TRP A 34 -1.82 9.94 8.08
CA TRP A 34 -1.47 11.32 7.73
C TRP A 34 -2.31 11.90 6.57
N TYR A 35 -2.90 11.03 5.76
CA TYR A 35 -3.80 11.34 4.64
C TYR A 35 -5.28 11.31 5.06
N SER A 36 -5.59 11.47 6.34
CA SER A 36 -6.95 11.40 6.85
C SER A 36 -7.92 12.44 6.29
N GLU A 37 -7.39 13.55 5.76
CA GLU A 37 -8.16 14.60 5.12
C GLU A 37 -8.37 14.34 3.62
N GLY A 38 -7.95 13.16 3.16
CA GLY A 38 -8.00 12.77 1.76
C GLY A 38 -6.79 13.24 0.95
N LEU A 39 -6.72 12.74 -0.28
CA LEU A 39 -5.69 13.05 -1.26
C LEU A 39 -6.35 13.27 -2.62
N ARG A 40 -5.72 14.11 -3.45
CA ARG A 40 -6.20 14.38 -4.80
C ARG A 40 -5.50 13.48 -5.80
N PHE A 41 -6.26 12.92 -6.73
CA PHE A 41 -5.70 12.20 -7.86
C PHE A 41 -6.61 12.28 -9.09
N GLU A 42 -5.99 12.34 -10.26
CA GLU A 42 -6.62 12.15 -11.56
C GLU A 42 -5.60 11.54 -12.52
N CYS A 43 -5.91 10.37 -13.10
CA CYS A 43 -5.04 9.77 -14.09
C CYS A 43 -5.08 10.62 -15.37
N THR A 44 -3.94 11.19 -15.74
CA THR A 44 -3.80 12.03 -16.94
C THR A 44 -3.43 11.25 -18.20
N GLN A 45 -3.41 9.91 -18.12
CA GLN A 45 -2.92 9.03 -19.19
C GLN A 45 -1.52 9.41 -19.69
N CYS A 46 -0.64 9.86 -18.78
CA CYS A 46 0.72 10.30 -19.11
C CYS A 46 1.71 9.15 -19.38
N GLY A 47 1.31 7.90 -19.12
CA GLY A 47 2.18 6.73 -19.21
C GLY A 47 3.14 6.54 -18.04
N ALA A 48 3.37 7.53 -17.17
CA ALA A 48 4.43 7.48 -16.14
C ALA A 48 4.36 6.27 -15.19
N CYS A 49 3.17 5.85 -14.75
CA CYS A 49 3.02 4.67 -13.89
C CYS A 49 2.94 3.34 -14.66
N CYS A 50 2.82 3.39 -15.99
CA CYS A 50 2.86 2.23 -16.88
C CYS A 50 4.28 2.00 -17.43
N SER A 51 5.25 2.83 -17.05
CA SER A 51 6.57 2.92 -17.66
C SER A 51 7.70 2.67 -16.69
N GLY A 52 8.79 2.11 -17.24
CA GLY A 52 10.01 1.81 -16.50
C GLY A 52 9.86 0.73 -15.43
N GLU A 53 10.93 0.50 -14.68
CA GLU A 53 10.90 -0.41 -13.53
C GLU A 53 10.10 0.22 -12.38
N PRO A 54 9.16 -0.50 -11.72
CA PRO A 54 9.11 -1.96 -11.56
C PRO A 54 8.18 -2.71 -12.54
N GLY A 55 8.73 -3.73 -13.20
CA GLY A 55 8.07 -4.52 -14.24
C GLY A 55 7.31 -5.74 -13.73
N TYR A 56 6.26 -5.53 -12.93
CA TYR A 56 5.23 -6.56 -12.70
C TYR A 56 3.87 -5.92 -12.54
N VAL A 57 2.98 -6.16 -13.51
CA VAL A 57 1.54 -5.89 -13.36
C VAL A 57 0.84 -7.21 -13.15
N TRP A 58 0.49 -7.51 -11.90
CA TRP A 58 -0.15 -8.77 -11.52
C TRP A 58 -1.60 -8.79 -11.96
N VAL A 59 -2.01 -9.89 -12.60
CA VAL A 59 -3.34 -10.05 -13.18
C VAL A 59 -3.98 -11.38 -12.78
N ASP A 60 -5.28 -11.37 -12.52
CA ASP A 60 -6.08 -12.59 -12.37
C ASP A 60 -6.85 -12.94 -13.66
N GLU A 61 -7.54 -14.09 -13.66
CA GLU A 61 -8.30 -14.56 -14.82
C GLU A 61 -9.45 -13.63 -15.22
N ALA A 62 -10.07 -12.93 -14.26
CA ALA A 62 -11.16 -12.01 -14.54
C ALA A 62 -10.63 -10.72 -15.19
N GLU A 63 -9.50 -10.21 -14.72
CA GLU A 63 -8.79 -9.08 -15.31
C GLU A 63 -8.29 -9.42 -16.73
N ILE A 64 -7.71 -10.60 -16.92
CA ILE A 64 -7.30 -11.10 -18.24
C ILE A 64 -8.50 -11.16 -19.19
N SER A 65 -9.62 -11.73 -18.75
CA SER A 65 -10.83 -11.79 -19.57
C SER A 65 -11.34 -10.40 -19.97
N ALA A 66 -11.40 -9.47 -19.01
CA ALA A 66 -11.87 -8.11 -19.27
C ALA A 66 -10.98 -7.36 -20.28
N MET A 67 -9.65 -7.51 -20.16
CA MET A 67 -8.71 -6.90 -21.11
C MET A 67 -8.77 -7.56 -22.50
N ALA A 68 -8.95 -8.88 -22.56
CA ALA A 68 -9.13 -9.59 -23.82
C ALA A 68 -10.40 -9.12 -24.56
N ASP A 69 -11.50 -8.94 -23.82
CA ASP A 69 -12.78 -8.45 -24.33
C ASP A 69 -12.65 -7.02 -24.89
N GLU A 70 -11.99 -6.10 -24.15
CA GLU A 70 -11.76 -4.72 -24.63
C GLU A 70 -10.95 -4.69 -25.94
N MET A 71 -9.97 -5.60 -26.09
CA MET A 71 -9.18 -5.72 -27.31
C MET A 71 -9.84 -6.55 -28.41
N ASN A 72 -11.08 -7.02 -28.22
CA ASN A 72 -11.81 -7.87 -29.17
C ASN A 72 -11.04 -9.13 -29.58
N MET A 73 -10.43 -9.81 -28.61
CA MET A 73 -9.71 -11.07 -28.83
C MET A 73 -10.14 -12.17 -27.86
N SER A 74 -9.79 -13.42 -28.18
CA SER A 74 -10.01 -14.52 -27.23
C SER A 74 -9.05 -14.40 -26.04
N VAL A 75 -9.51 -14.89 -24.89
CA VAL A 75 -8.70 -14.99 -23.66
C VAL A 75 -7.38 -15.73 -23.93
N ASP A 76 -7.43 -16.85 -24.64
CA ASP A 76 -6.24 -17.64 -25.02
C ASP A 76 -5.24 -16.83 -25.84
N ALA A 77 -5.71 -16.09 -26.85
CA ALA A 77 -4.84 -15.24 -27.67
C ALA A 77 -4.25 -14.08 -26.87
N PHE A 78 -5.01 -13.49 -25.94
CA PHE A 78 -4.54 -12.44 -25.06
C PHE A 78 -3.45 -12.95 -24.13
N GLN A 79 -3.69 -14.07 -23.46
CA GLN A 79 -2.72 -14.68 -22.55
C GLN A 79 -1.41 -15.00 -23.27
N HIS A 80 -1.48 -15.61 -24.46
CA HIS A 80 -0.30 -15.95 -25.23
C HIS A 80 0.52 -14.72 -25.64
N LYS A 81 -0.14 -13.59 -25.92
CA LYS A 81 0.52 -12.37 -26.41
C LYS A 81 1.01 -11.44 -25.32
N PHE A 82 0.32 -11.36 -24.19
CA PHE A 82 0.49 -10.27 -23.23
C PHE A 82 0.78 -10.73 -21.81
N VAL A 83 0.67 -12.02 -21.50
CA VAL A 83 0.77 -12.52 -20.13
C VAL A 83 1.96 -13.47 -20.01
N ARG A 84 2.73 -13.31 -18.92
CA ARG A 84 3.73 -14.27 -18.46
C ARG A 84 3.16 -15.05 -17.27
N ASP A 85 3.24 -16.37 -17.35
CA ASP A 85 2.93 -17.27 -16.25
C ASP A 85 4.19 -17.48 -15.38
N LEU A 86 4.05 -17.25 -14.07
CA LEU A 86 5.12 -17.38 -13.07
C LEU A 86 4.81 -18.50 -12.06
N GLY A 87 3.98 -19.48 -12.46
CA GLY A 87 3.60 -20.63 -11.68
C GLY A 87 2.37 -20.36 -10.82
N TYR A 88 2.54 -19.62 -9.71
CA TYR A 88 1.42 -19.29 -8.82
C TYR A 88 0.69 -18.00 -9.20
N ASP A 89 1.39 -17.10 -9.90
CA ASP A 89 0.90 -15.78 -10.27
C ASP A 89 1.09 -15.54 -11.77
N LYS A 90 0.30 -14.60 -12.31
CA LYS A 90 0.42 -14.13 -13.69
C LYS A 90 0.71 -12.63 -13.72
N SER A 91 1.61 -12.22 -14.59
CA SER A 91 1.89 -10.80 -14.84
C SER A 91 1.70 -10.45 -16.31
N LEU A 92 1.40 -9.19 -16.60
CA LEU A 92 1.61 -8.69 -17.96
C LEU A 92 3.09 -8.78 -18.33
N LEU A 93 3.36 -8.85 -19.63
CA LEU A 93 4.70 -8.72 -20.18
C LEU A 93 5.14 -7.24 -20.17
N GLU A 94 6.45 -7.05 -20.33
CA GLU A 94 7.08 -5.76 -20.50
C GLU A 94 7.84 -5.69 -21.84
N TYR A 95 7.94 -4.48 -22.39
CA TYR A 95 8.91 -4.16 -23.44
C TYR A 95 10.35 -4.19 -22.87
N PRO A 96 11.39 -4.24 -23.72
CA PRO A 96 12.79 -4.28 -23.26
C PRO A 96 13.25 -3.09 -22.41
N ASP A 97 12.55 -1.96 -22.49
CA ASP A 97 12.79 -0.75 -21.69
C ASP A 97 12.03 -0.75 -20.34
N GLY A 98 11.28 -1.81 -20.05
CA GLY A 98 10.51 -2.00 -18.82
C GLY A 98 9.08 -1.47 -18.90
N ASP A 99 8.67 -0.86 -20.01
CA ASP A 99 7.29 -0.41 -20.18
C ASP A 99 6.32 -1.59 -20.22
N CYS A 100 5.14 -1.43 -19.63
CA CYS A 100 4.06 -2.41 -19.76
C CYS A 100 3.73 -2.67 -21.24
N ILE A 101 3.56 -3.94 -21.63
CA ILE A 101 3.26 -4.33 -23.02
C ILE A 101 1.95 -3.72 -23.57
N LEU A 102 1.05 -3.27 -22.69
CA LEU A 102 -0.21 -2.61 -23.04
C LEU A 102 -0.11 -1.08 -23.08
N LEU A 103 1.09 -0.52 -22.92
CA LEU A 103 1.37 0.90 -23.12
C LEU A 103 1.74 1.13 -24.59
N ASP A 104 0.89 1.84 -25.32
CA ASP A 104 1.16 2.15 -26.73
C ASP A 104 2.45 2.99 -26.86
N PRO A 105 3.45 2.55 -27.63
CA PRO A 105 4.77 3.18 -27.64
C PRO A 105 4.77 4.56 -28.30
N GLU A 106 3.80 4.85 -29.17
CA GLU A 106 3.71 6.13 -29.89
C GLU A 106 2.90 7.16 -29.09
N THR A 107 1.71 6.78 -28.65
CA THR A 107 0.75 7.66 -27.98
C THR A 107 0.95 7.73 -26.47
N ARG A 108 1.68 6.77 -25.87
CA ARG A 108 1.90 6.62 -24.43
C ARG A 108 0.62 6.40 -23.63
N LYS A 109 -0.43 5.90 -24.28
CA LYS A 109 -1.71 5.57 -23.65
C LYS A 109 -1.86 4.07 -23.45
N CYS A 110 -2.58 3.69 -22.41
CA CYS A 110 -2.92 2.29 -22.19
C CYS A 110 -3.94 1.85 -23.25
N THR A 111 -3.69 0.72 -23.91
CA THR A 111 -4.57 0.17 -24.95
C THR A 111 -5.83 -0.49 -24.40
N VAL A 112 -5.88 -0.74 -23.08
CA VAL A 112 -7.02 -1.33 -22.34
C VAL A 112 -7.41 -0.48 -21.14
N TYR A 113 -7.50 0.84 -21.34
CA TYR A 113 -7.61 1.80 -20.23
C TYR A 113 -8.84 1.56 -19.34
N GLU A 114 -9.96 1.10 -19.91
CA GLU A 114 -11.19 0.86 -19.16
C GLU A 114 -11.16 -0.48 -18.41
N ALA A 115 -10.50 -1.49 -18.96
CA ALA A 115 -10.33 -2.82 -18.36
C ALA A 115 -9.04 -2.97 -17.54
N ARG A 116 -8.28 -1.90 -17.31
CA ARG A 116 -7.02 -1.91 -16.53
C ARG A 116 -7.11 -2.80 -15.28
N PRO A 117 -6.07 -3.56 -14.92
CA PRO A 117 -6.04 -4.34 -13.67
C PRO A 117 -6.25 -3.45 -12.44
N ILE A 118 -6.74 -4.03 -11.35
CA ILE A 118 -6.96 -3.38 -10.05
C ILE A 118 -5.66 -2.70 -9.61
N GLN A 119 -4.50 -3.36 -9.73
CA GLN A 119 -3.20 -2.75 -9.43
C GLN A 119 -3.04 -1.39 -10.13
N CYS A 120 -3.36 -1.30 -11.42
CA CYS A 120 -3.27 -0.06 -12.20
C CYS A 120 -4.37 0.96 -11.82
N ARG A 121 -5.57 0.50 -11.44
CA ARG A 121 -6.69 1.37 -11.01
C ARG A 121 -6.48 1.97 -9.63
N THR A 122 -5.78 1.25 -8.74
CA THR A 122 -5.55 1.68 -7.36
C THR A 122 -4.33 2.59 -7.21
N TRP A 123 -3.48 2.72 -8.24
CA TRP A 123 -2.48 3.79 -8.28
C TRP A 123 -3.15 5.16 -8.11
N PRO A 124 -2.62 6.09 -7.28
CA PRO A 124 -1.38 6.05 -6.51
C PRO A 124 -1.60 5.71 -5.03
N PHE A 125 -2.63 4.95 -4.66
CA PHE A 125 -2.99 4.65 -3.26
C PHE A 125 -2.43 3.32 -2.75
N TRP A 126 -1.25 2.94 -3.23
CA TRP A 126 -0.53 1.76 -2.78
C TRP A 126 0.10 1.96 -1.39
N ASP A 127 0.50 0.87 -0.74
CA ASP A 127 1.11 0.96 0.60
C ASP A 127 2.43 1.74 0.55
N SER A 128 3.20 1.55 -0.53
CA SER A 128 4.48 2.21 -0.78
C SER A 128 4.36 3.74 -0.89
N THR A 129 3.31 4.25 -1.54
CA THR A 129 3.10 5.69 -1.75
C THR A 129 2.48 6.37 -0.53
N LEU A 130 1.68 5.64 0.25
CA LEU A 130 0.95 6.16 1.42
C LEU A 130 1.71 6.01 2.74
N LYS A 131 2.84 5.30 2.76
CA LYS A 131 3.61 5.02 3.99
C LYS A 131 4.03 6.28 4.74
N LYS A 132 4.51 7.31 4.05
CA LYS A 132 4.87 8.63 4.63
C LYS A 132 4.44 9.76 3.71
N LYS A 133 4.27 10.96 4.29
CA LYS A 133 4.08 12.22 3.53
C LYS A 133 5.16 12.45 2.47
N LYS A 134 6.40 12.02 2.76
CA LYS A 134 7.52 12.13 1.83
C LYS A 134 7.30 11.25 0.60
N ASP A 135 6.89 10.01 0.79
CA ASP A 135 6.66 9.03 -0.29
C ASP A 135 5.54 9.53 -1.23
N TRP A 136 4.49 10.12 -0.67
CA TRP A 136 3.46 10.80 -1.45
C TRP A 136 3.99 12.01 -2.23
N LYS A 137 4.87 12.82 -1.62
CA LYS A 137 5.47 13.96 -2.31
C LYS A 137 6.31 13.49 -3.51
N GLU A 138 7.12 12.46 -3.34
CA GLU A 138 7.90 11.85 -4.42
C GLU A 138 6.97 11.30 -5.52
N THR A 139 5.85 10.69 -5.12
CA THR A 139 4.81 10.25 -6.07
C THR A 139 4.21 11.41 -6.87
N CYS A 140 3.97 12.57 -6.25
CA CYS A 140 3.52 13.79 -6.94
C CYS A 140 4.58 14.39 -7.88
N GLU A 141 5.86 14.15 -7.63
CA GLU A 141 6.95 14.57 -8.51
C GLU A 141 7.04 13.66 -9.75
N ALA A 142 6.80 12.35 -9.58
CA ALA A 142 6.83 11.37 -10.67
C ALA A 142 5.53 11.31 -11.49
N CYS A 143 4.36 11.53 -10.86
CA CYS A 143 3.05 11.42 -11.48
C CYS A 143 2.36 12.79 -11.58
N PRO A 144 2.16 13.36 -12.78
CA PRO A 144 1.57 14.68 -12.95
C PRO A 144 0.11 14.80 -12.47
N GLY A 145 -0.55 13.67 -12.25
CA GLY A 145 -1.92 13.57 -11.74
C GLY A 145 -2.03 13.41 -10.21
N ALA A 146 -0.96 12.96 -9.54
CA ALA A 146 -0.94 12.86 -8.08
C ALA A 146 -0.93 14.26 -7.45
N GLY A 147 -1.81 14.47 -6.47
CA GLY A 147 -2.06 15.77 -5.86
C GLY A 147 -3.00 16.69 -6.65
N LYS A 148 -3.56 16.25 -7.79
CA LYS A 148 -4.46 17.04 -8.65
C LYS A 148 -5.80 16.35 -8.89
N GLY A 149 -6.76 17.09 -9.44
CA GLY A 149 -8.06 16.55 -9.81
C GLY A 149 -8.96 16.18 -8.62
N LYS A 150 -9.66 15.04 -8.74
CA LYS A 150 -10.68 14.58 -7.79
C LYS A 150 -10.10 14.39 -6.40
N LEU A 151 -10.81 14.85 -5.38
CA LEU A 151 -10.50 14.53 -3.98
C LEU A 151 -11.05 13.15 -3.62
N TYR A 152 -10.18 12.25 -3.17
CA TYR A 152 -10.53 10.97 -2.60
C TYR A 152 -10.54 11.09 -1.07
N THR A 153 -11.63 10.66 -0.45
CA THR A 153 -11.78 10.60 1.01
C THR A 153 -10.87 9.53 1.61
N PHE A 154 -10.65 9.60 2.93
CA PHE A 154 -9.88 8.59 3.64
C PHE A 154 -10.44 7.18 3.41
N GLU A 155 -11.77 7.02 3.45
CA GLU A 155 -12.45 5.75 3.24
C GLU A 155 -12.23 5.21 1.82
N GLN A 156 -12.32 6.08 0.80
CA GLN A 156 -12.06 5.69 -0.59
C GLN A 156 -10.62 5.26 -0.81
N ILE A 157 -9.66 5.96 -0.19
CA ILE A 157 -8.24 5.62 -0.25
C ILE A 157 -8.01 4.26 0.42
N GLU A 158 -8.59 4.04 1.60
CA GLU A 158 -8.45 2.77 2.32
C GLU A 158 -9.09 1.58 1.59
N VAL A 159 -10.20 1.79 0.88
CA VAL A 159 -10.80 0.78 0.00
C VAL A 159 -9.83 0.43 -1.13
N ALA A 160 -9.35 1.43 -1.87
CA ALA A 160 -8.41 1.21 -2.98
C ALA A 160 -7.11 0.53 -2.53
N ARG A 161 -6.52 0.97 -1.41
CA ARG A 161 -5.30 0.39 -0.84
C ARG A 161 -5.45 -1.08 -0.48
N LYS A 162 -6.62 -1.48 0.01
CA LYS A 162 -6.91 -2.87 0.43
C LYS A 162 -7.36 -3.76 -0.70
N GLU A 163 -7.86 -3.20 -1.80
CA GLU A 163 -8.35 -3.94 -2.96
C GLU A 163 -7.21 -4.70 -3.66
N LYS A 164 -6.02 -4.09 -3.73
CA LYS A 164 -4.78 -4.76 -4.14
C LYS A 164 -3.62 -4.17 -3.34
N SER A 165 -3.03 -4.99 -2.47
CA SER A 165 -1.81 -4.60 -1.75
C SER A 165 -0.62 -4.74 -2.71
N VAL A 166 0.06 -3.61 -2.91
CA VAL A 166 1.22 -3.39 -3.78
C VAL A 166 2.19 -2.50 -3.03
#